data_AF-A0A553EH53-F1
#
_entry.id   AF-A0A553EH53-F1
#
_cell.length_a   1.000
_cell.length_b   1.000
_cell.length_c   1.000
_cell.angle_alpha   90.00
_cell.angle_beta   90.00
_cell.angle_gamma   90.00
#
_symmetry.space_group_name_H-M   'P 1'
#
loop_
_entity.id
_entity.type
_entity.pdbx_description
1 polymer ?
#
loop_
_entity_poly.entity_id
_entity_poly.type
_entity_poly.pdbx_seq_one_letter_code
_entity_poly.pdbx_strand_id
1 'polypeptide(L)'
;MKTACLVIVALFFSFLFAGCDKEEDNLSEPSSGNQSSEEVTSDIPDGYFEVMFSPKKSPDTRAAVSGSDLRVRSIRYVIYKTTGEFVKEKVVLKPTDSAPVWPLAAMRDTLPKGQYTAVFLANMDKTQFPISGTGGSTYSDLLTDYQTMRANARINLPGSEFSDTSEFYFANVSFSNTTSQPSVLLQRIITMLNLRRVFVDSQTALNSLSNNIVTQIGYKNIIKTTVQGVLPGLLKTAMDLGALGNAVYAVVGGLDAAVNLVVGVLVQPVTDALYNQLLQQLVNEIGRTLSGNATQDGALGALGNLLNPWRGSDAAYALVTINNFPKAMDLDLNVTDTYSGNHRFRYSFTPTPGTTNSEKDILIRGFHGVFNVREIHVAKPGLISGLLIDEVIDGSLLLNGALVNITDPIQATVETNYRYRSDYSFVSLGLKSYTQQTDGNHSLTLSVKLSNIANLNGILEGIPLLGPVLNITIKGLIGNITVSVPINLPLLGADNLSLSGSWKTPPVKY
;
A
#
# COMPACT_ATOMS: atom_id res chain seq x y z
N MET A 1 26.83 5.25 -48.62
CA MET A 1 27.08 6.57 -47.97
C MET A 1 26.92 6.36 -46.47
N LYS A 2 28.02 6.11 -45.75
CA LYS A 2 28.80 7.06 -44.93
C LYS A 2 28.00 7.71 -43.78
N THR A 3 28.56 7.52 -42.57
CA THR A 3 28.49 8.32 -41.32
C THR A 3 27.18 8.26 -40.50
N ALA A 4 27.15 8.12 -39.17
CA ALA A 4 28.21 8.09 -38.15
C ALA A 4 27.71 7.42 -36.83
N CYS A 5 28.68 7.00 -36.02
CA CYS A 5 28.60 6.38 -34.69
C CYS A 5 27.78 7.15 -33.64
N LEU A 6 27.33 6.42 -32.60
CA LEU A 6 27.66 6.79 -31.23
C LEU A 6 27.62 5.60 -30.26
N VAL A 7 28.62 5.61 -29.40
CA VAL A 7 29.10 4.61 -28.44
C VAL A 7 28.15 4.56 -27.24
N ILE A 8 27.73 3.36 -26.83
CA ILE A 8 27.09 3.13 -25.53
C ILE A 8 28.16 2.57 -24.59
N VAL A 9 28.67 3.41 -23.69
CA VAL A 9 29.45 2.99 -22.54
C VAL A 9 28.49 2.42 -21.51
N ALA A 10 28.59 1.12 -21.28
CA ALA A 10 27.90 0.43 -20.20
C ALA A 10 28.51 0.84 -18.85
N LEU A 11 27.73 1.55 -18.02
CA LEU A 11 28.10 1.78 -16.62
C LEU A 11 27.63 0.58 -15.78
N PHE A 12 28.56 -0.33 -15.53
CA PHE A 12 28.49 -1.30 -14.44
C PHE A 12 28.65 -0.57 -13.12
N PHE A 13 27.59 -0.48 -12.30
CA PHE A 13 27.72 -0.12 -10.89
C PHE A 13 27.85 -1.41 -10.07
N SER A 14 29.10 -1.80 -9.82
CA SER A 14 29.47 -2.79 -8.82
C SER A 14 29.47 -2.09 -7.45
N PHE A 15 28.52 -2.43 -6.57
CA PHE A 15 28.63 -2.08 -5.16
C PHE A 15 29.71 -2.97 -4.52
N LEU A 16 30.91 -2.43 -4.38
CA LEU A 16 31.94 -2.98 -3.52
C LEU A 16 31.61 -2.59 -2.07
N PHE A 17 31.37 -3.60 -1.24
CA PHE A 17 31.56 -3.52 0.20
C PHE A 17 33.05 -3.25 0.46
N ALA A 18 33.39 -2.03 0.87
CA ALA A 18 34.68 -1.72 1.47
C ALA A 18 34.43 -1.31 2.92
N GLY A 19 34.75 -2.23 3.83
CA GLY A 19 35.16 -1.82 5.17
C GLY A 19 36.46 -1.04 5.04
N CYS A 20 36.52 0.13 5.67
CA CYS A 20 37.77 0.84 5.85
C CYS A 20 38.26 0.64 7.27
N ASP A 21 39.43 0.02 7.31
CA ASP A 21 40.35 -0.11 8.41
C ASP A 21 40.71 1.24 9.05
N LYS A 22 41.22 1.11 10.27
CA LYS A 22 41.95 2.13 11.00
C LYS A 22 43.07 2.71 10.15
N GLU A 23 43.04 4.02 9.96
CA GLU A 23 44.26 4.82 9.81
C GLU A 23 44.31 5.82 10.95
N GLU A 24 45.30 5.63 11.81
CA GLU A 24 45.84 6.70 12.65
C GLU A 24 46.45 7.73 11.71
N ASP A 25 46.01 8.98 11.78
CA ASP A 25 46.86 10.07 11.31
C ASP A 25 46.66 11.37 12.10
N ASN A 26 47.77 11.72 12.76
CA ASN A 26 48.29 13.02 13.10
C ASN A 26 47.36 14.09 13.74
N LEU A 27 47.57 14.20 15.05
CA LEU A 27 47.45 15.41 15.86
C LEU A 27 47.84 16.68 15.07
N SER A 28 46.88 17.58 14.90
CA SER A 28 47.13 19.00 14.73
C SER A 28 46.62 19.69 16.00
N GLU A 29 47.54 20.24 16.79
CA GLU A 29 47.24 21.11 17.92
C GLU A 29 46.41 22.32 17.46
N PRO A 30 45.28 22.65 18.11
CA PRO A 30 44.78 24.00 18.09
C PRO A 30 45.53 24.83 19.14
N SER A 31 46.00 25.99 18.68
CA SER A 31 46.72 27.02 19.39
C SER A 31 46.24 27.27 20.83
N SER A 32 47.19 27.20 21.76
CA SER A 32 47.10 27.75 23.10
C SER A 32 46.71 29.23 23.05
N GLY A 33 45.46 29.50 23.39
CA GLY A 33 44.96 30.81 23.79
C GLY A 33 44.51 30.72 25.24
N ASN A 34 45.44 30.90 26.17
CA ASN A 34 45.15 31.10 27.58
C ASN A 34 44.20 32.29 27.75
N GLN A 35 42.93 32.02 28.02
CA GLN A 35 42.12 32.87 28.87
C GLN A 35 41.82 32.09 30.15
N SER A 36 42.58 32.50 31.16
CA SER A 36 42.37 32.34 32.59
C SER A 36 41.02 31.75 32.99
N SER A 37 41.09 30.62 33.68
CA SER A 37 40.13 30.19 34.68
C SER A 37 39.98 31.31 35.72
N GLU A 38 39.04 32.22 35.52
CA GLU A 38 38.45 32.93 36.64
C GLU A 38 37.53 31.92 37.34
N GLU A 39 37.96 31.50 38.54
CA GLU A 39 37.07 30.92 39.54
C GLU A 39 35.95 31.94 39.80
N VAL A 40 34.85 31.82 39.07
CA VAL A 40 33.57 32.36 39.52
C VAL A 40 33.23 31.54 40.77
N THR A 41 33.48 32.13 41.94
CA THR A 41 32.91 31.70 43.20
C THR A 41 31.42 31.46 42.97
N SER A 42 31.00 30.20 43.00
CA SER A 42 29.60 29.86 42.78
C SER A 42 28.82 30.41 43.97
N ASP A 43 28.11 31.51 43.77
CA ASP A 43 27.27 32.19 44.75
C ASP A 43 25.98 31.37 44.99
N ILE A 44 26.16 30.09 45.35
CA ILE A 44 25.09 29.14 45.64
C ILE A 44 24.69 29.37 47.10
N PRO A 45 23.43 29.75 47.38
CA PRO A 45 22.98 30.00 48.74
C PRO A 45 23.16 28.77 49.65
N ASP A 46 23.42 29.01 50.93
CA ASP A 46 23.50 27.93 51.93
C ASP A 46 22.24 27.06 51.91
N GLY A 47 22.45 25.74 51.87
CA GLY A 47 21.36 24.75 51.76
C GLY A 47 20.93 24.43 50.33
N TYR A 48 21.55 25.02 49.30
CA TYR A 48 21.29 24.73 47.89
C TYR A 48 22.45 23.97 47.23
N PHE A 49 22.22 23.45 46.03
CA PHE A 49 23.24 22.92 45.14
C PHE A 49 22.89 23.26 43.68
N GLU A 50 23.89 23.28 42.80
CA GLU A 50 23.69 23.41 41.36
C GLU A 50 23.67 22.02 40.70
N VAL A 51 22.65 21.76 39.88
CA VAL A 51 22.59 20.62 38.97
C VAL A 51 23.01 21.06 37.56
N MET A 52 23.80 20.24 36.89
CA MET A 52 24.22 20.45 35.50
C MET A 52 23.77 19.27 34.63
N PHE A 53 22.71 19.48 33.85
CA PHE A 53 22.23 18.52 32.86
C PHE A 53 23.12 18.58 31.62
N SER A 54 23.91 17.54 31.42
CA SER A 54 24.82 17.45 30.28
C SER A 54 24.28 16.51 29.21
N PRO A 55 24.48 16.78 27.92
CA PRO A 55 24.13 15.83 26.88
C PRO A 55 24.92 14.52 27.09
N LYS A 56 24.23 13.38 27.03
CA LYS A 56 24.89 12.08 27.11
C LYS A 56 25.77 11.87 25.88
N LYS A 57 27.10 11.89 26.08
CA LYS A 57 28.09 11.42 25.09
C LYS A 57 28.11 9.88 25.12
N SER A 58 28.65 9.21 24.08
CA SER A 58 29.02 7.78 23.97
C SER A 58 28.24 6.94 22.91
N PRO A 59 28.83 5.85 22.35
CA PRO A 59 28.47 5.18 21.10
C PRO A 59 27.27 4.21 21.18
N ASP A 60 26.47 4.27 22.25
CA ASP A 60 25.34 3.36 22.51
C ASP A 60 24.10 3.66 21.66
N THR A 61 24.14 4.73 20.86
CA THR A 61 23.04 5.13 19.99
C THR A 61 23.38 4.79 18.55
N ARG A 62 22.55 3.98 17.87
CA ARG A 62 22.74 3.62 16.45
C ARG A 62 22.71 4.82 15.48
N ALA A 63 22.22 5.99 15.92
CA ALA A 63 22.12 7.21 15.12
C ALA A 63 22.03 8.48 15.99
N ALA A 64 23.13 8.86 16.67
CA ALA A 64 23.20 10.17 17.32
C ALA A 64 23.07 11.29 16.29
N VAL A 65 22.32 12.34 16.62
CA VAL A 65 22.20 13.54 15.79
C VAL A 65 23.28 14.53 16.23
N SER A 66 24.05 15.05 15.26
CA SER A 66 25.04 16.10 15.48
C SER A 66 24.87 17.20 14.43
N GLY A 67 25.16 18.45 14.81
CA GLY A 67 24.98 19.61 13.94
C GLY A 67 23.56 20.17 13.96
N SER A 68 23.26 21.04 12.99
CA SER A 68 21.94 21.68 12.86
C SER A 68 20.89 20.64 12.45
N ASP A 69 19.84 20.47 13.27
CA ASP A 69 18.77 19.50 13.00
C ASP A 69 17.42 20.01 13.56
N LEU A 70 16.35 19.82 12.79
CA LEU A 70 15.02 20.35 13.06
C LEU A 70 14.03 19.33 13.64
N ARG A 71 14.45 18.09 13.92
CA ARG A 71 13.57 17.05 14.47
C ARG A 71 12.97 17.44 15.80
N VAL A 72 13.72 18.16 16.64
CA VAL A 72 13.27 18.70 17.92
C VAL A 72 13.28 20.23 17.85
N ARG A 73 12.10 20.83 17.97
CA ARG A 73 11.81 22.26 17.83
C ARG A 73 11.38 22.94 19.13
N SER A 74 10.99 22.17 20.14
CA SER A 74 10.70 22.68 21.47
C SER A 74 11.19 21.72 22.53
N ILE A 75 11.65 22.27 23.66
CA ILE A 75 12.09 21.50 24.81
C ILE A 75 11.73 22.27 26.07
N ARG A 76 11.15 21.56 27.02
CA ARG A 76 11.06 21.98 28.41
C ARG A 76 11.48 20.84 29.31
N TYR A 77 11.88 21.15 30.53
CA TYR A 77 11.94 20.13 31.56
C TYR A 77 11.16 20.55 32.80
N VAL A 78 10.67 19.54 33.50
CA VAL A 78 9.94 19.67 34.75
C VAL A 78 10.69 18.90 35.82
N ILE A 79 10.88 19.51 36.98
CA ILE A 79 11.55 18.91 38.12
C ILE A 79 10.52 18.56 39.17
N TYR A 80 10.59 17.32 39.65
CA TYR A 80 9.78 16.80 40.74
C TYR A 80 10.69 16.37 41.90
N LYS A 81 10.17 16.43 43.12
CA LYS A 81 10.75 15.70 44.25
C LYS A 81 10.59 14.20 44.05
N THR A 82 11.31 13.39 44.80
CA THR A 82 11.11 11.93 44.83
C THR A 82 9.71 11.50 45.26
N THR A 83 9.00 12.35 46.03
CA THR A 83 7.58 12.15 46.38
C THR A 83 6.62 12.40 45.21
N GLY A 84 7.11 12.91 44.08
CA GLY A 84 6.32 13.26 42.90
C GLY A 84 5.80 14.69 42.90
N GLU A 85 6.00 15.48 43.95
CA GLU A 85 5.58 16.88 44.00
C GLU A 85 6.33 17.73 42.97
N PHE A 86 5.60 18.56 42.23
CA PHE A 86 6.17 19.53 41.30
C PHE A 86 7.05 20.56 42.05
N VAL A 87 8.21 20.88 41.46
CA VAL A 87 9.15 21.87 42.01
C VAL A 87 9.25 23.08 41.09
N LYS A 88 9.58 22.85 39.82
CA LYS A 88 9.78 23.91 38.82
C LYS A 88 9.70 23.37 37.40
N GLU A 89 9.41 24.28 36.48
CA GLU A 89 9.59 24.06 35.04
C GLU A 89 10.62 25.03 34.47
N LYS A 90 11.26 24.63 33.36
CA LYS A 90 12.09 25.53 32.55
C LYS A 90 11.91 25.22 31.08
N VAL A 91 11.64 26.25 30.30
CA VAL A 91 11.63 26.18 28.84
C VAL A 91 13.05 26.41 28.34
N VAL A 92 13.52 25.49 27.51
CA VAL A 92 14.89 25.44 26.98
C VAL A 92 14.93 25.87 25.53
N LEU A 93 13.97 25.40 24.74
CA LEU A 93 13.86 25.66 23.30
C LEU A 93 12.39 25.92 22.99
N LYS A 94 12.11 26.98 22.23
CA LYS A 94 10.76 27.33 21.78
C LYS A 94 10.62 27.06 20.28
N PRO A 95 9.40 26.75 19.81
CA PRO A 95 9.14 26.55 18.38
C PRO A 95 9.56 27.72 17.49
N THR A 96 9.60 28.95 18.01
CA THR A 96 9.99 30.17 17.28
C THR A 96 11.50 30.38 17.16
N ASP A 97 12.30 29.59 17.87
CA ASP A 97 13.75 29.77 17.87
C ASP A 97 14.36 29.30 16.53
N SER A 98 15.59 29.74 16.25
CA SER A 98 16.36 29.25 15.12
C SER A 98 16.66 27.75 15.25
N ALA A 99 17.04 27.11 14.15
CA ALA A 99 17.41 25.69 14.14
C ALA A 99 18.46 25.39 15.24
N PRO A 100 18.19 24.48 16.19
CA PRO A 100 19.15 24.15 17.23
C PRO A 100 20.31 23.34 16.66
N VAL A 101 21.49 23.50 17.28
CA VAL A 101 22.67 22.69 16.99
C VAL A 101 22.81 21.62 18.07
N TRP A 102 22.93 20.37 17.65
CA TRP A 102 23.04 19.21 18.52
C TRP A 102 24.49 18.75 18.69
N PRO A 103 24.90 18.31 19.90
CA PRO A 103 24.11 18.34 21.14
C PRO A 103 23.95 19.77 21.70
N LEU A 104 22.86 20.00 22.43
CA LEU A 104 22.65 21.28 23.14
C LEU A 104 23.71 21.49 24.24
N ALA A 105 23.98 22.76 24.55
CA ALA A 105 24.82 23.14 25.67
C ALA A 105 24.24 22.63 27.01
N ALA A 106 25.13 22.40 27.98
CA ALA A 106 24.73 21.95 29.31
C ALA A 106 23.82 22.98 29.99
N MET A 107 22.78 22.49 30.65
CA MET A 107 21.79 23.33 31.34
C MET A 107 22.03 23.28 32.84
N ARG A 108 22.00 24.44 33.48
CA ARG A 108 22.21 24.56 34.93
C ARG A 108 20.95 25.03 35.63
N ASP A 109 20.78 24.59 36.87
CA ASP A 109 19.76 25.07 37.79
C ASP A 109 20.21 24.92 39.24
N THR A 110 19.75 25.84 40.09
CA THR A 110 20.00 25.82 41.54
C THR A 110 18.74 25.34 42.27
N LEU A 111 18.91 24.40 43.19
CA LEU A 111 17.82 23.76 43.94
C LEU A 111 18.21 23.54 45.41
N PRO A 112 17.25 23.49 46.35
CA PRO A 112 17.53 23.07 47.72
C PRO A 112 18.13 21.67 47.74
N LYS A 113 19.06 21.39 48.66
CA LYS A 113 19.65 20.06 48.85
C LYS A 113 18.56 19.00 49.01
N GLY A 114 18.64 17.93 48.22
CA GLY A 114 17.61 16.90 48.16
C GLY A 114 17.79 15.98 46.97
N GLN A 115 16.83 15.08 46.78
CA GLN A 115 16.74 14.17 45.65
C GLN A 115 15.56 14.55 44.76
N TYR A 116 15.81 14.53 43.46
CA TYR A 116 14.87 15.03 42.47
C TYR A 116 14.90 14.17 41.21
N THR A 117 13.86 14.34 40.42
CA THR A 117 13.76 13.75 39.09
C THR A 117 13.43 14.86 38.09
N ALA A 118 14.24 15.01 37.05
CA ALA A 118 13.97 15.89 35.93
C ALA A 118 13.40 15.09 34.76
N VAL A 119 12.29 15.57 34.22
CA VAL A 119 11.63 15.01 33.04
C VAL A 119 11.75 16.02 31.91
N PHE A 120 12.51 15.66 30.86
CA PHE A 120 12.64 16.46 29.64
C PHE A 120 11.56 16.05 28.65
N LEU A 121 10.84 17.05 28.14
CA LEU A 121 9.68 16.92 27.28
C LEU A 121 9.92 17.77 26.04
N ALA A 122 10.00 17.11 24.89
CA ALA A 122 10.38 17.75 23.64
C ALA A 122 9.31 17.56 22.56
N ASN A 123 9.11 18.60 21.76
CA ASN A 123 8.03 18.76 20.78
C ASN A 123 6.61 18.71 21.34
N MET A 124 6.42 18.99 22.63
CA MET A 124 5.10 18.99 23.28
C MET A 124 4.54 20.41 23.44
N ASP A 125 4.87 21.30 22.51
CA ASP A 125 4.28 22.64 22.42
C ASP A 125 3.05 22.59 21.49
N LYS A 126 1.89 23.02 21.98
CA LYS A 126 0.64 22.95 21.23
C LYS A 126 0.68 23.71 19.90
N THR A 127 1.49 24.76 19.80
CA THR A 127 1.59 25.55 18.56
C THR A 127 2.19 24.78 17.39
N GLN A 128 2.85 23.64 17.66
CA GLN A 128 3.36 22.72 16.65
C GLN A 128 2.27 21.83 16.01
N PHE A 129 1.05 21.83 16.56
CA PHE A 129 -0.07 21.00 16.13
C PHE A 129 -1.34 21.85 15.94
N PRO A 130 -1.35 22.76 14.96
CA PRO A 130 -2.54 23.54 14.63
C PRO A 130 -3.62 22.62 14.05
N ILE A 131 -4.83 22.70 14.61
CA ILE A 131 -6.02 22.05 14.07
C ILE A 131 -6.72 23.07 13.18
N SER A 132 -6.88 22.76 11.90
CA SER A 132 -7.43 23.70 10.92
C SER A 132 -8.96 23.73 10.98
N GLY A 133 -9.55 24.91 11.23
CA GLY A 133 -11.00 25.13 11.23
C GLY A 133 -11.45 26.32 10.38
N THR A 134 -12.77 26.46 10.19
CA THR A 134 -13.40 27.53 9.38
C THR A 134 -13.20 28.95 9.94
N GLY A 135 -12.65 29.10 11.14
CA GLY A 135 -12.35 30.39 11.80
C GLY A 135 -10.87 30.61 12.14
N GLY A 136 -9.96 29.80 11.61
CA GLY A 136 -8.53 29.83 11.93
C GLY A 136 -8.04 28.54 12.61
N SER A 137 -6.84 28.59 13.18
CA SER A 137 -6.22 27.44 13.86
C SER A 137 -6.62 27.38 15.33
N THR A 138 -7.05 26.21 15.79
CA THR A 138 -7.21 25.89 17.22
C THR A 138 -6.07 24.99 17.69
N TYR A 139 -5.89 24.90 19.01
CA TYR A 139 -4.79 24.15 19.63
C TYR A 139 -5.29 23.40 20.87
N SER A 140 -4.91 22.14 20.99
CA SER A 140 -5.16 21.30 22.19
C SER A 140 -3.94 21.27 23.10
N ASP A 141 -4.13 21.31 24.42
CA ASP A 141 -3.02 21.17 25.35
C ASP A 141 -2.47 19.72 25.33
N LEU A 142 -1.18 19.60 25.05
CA LEU A 142 -0.46 18.31 24.92
C LEU A 142 0.06 17.79 26.26
N LEU A 143 0.20 18.68 27.25
CA LEU A 143 0.65 18.38 28.59
C LEU A 143 -0.38 18.92 29.58
N THR A 144 -1.01 18.03 30.35
CA THR A 144 -2.03 18.40 31.35
C THR A 144 -1.63 17.91 32.74
N ASP A 145 -2.08 18.62 33.78
CA ASP A 145 -1.94 18.29 35.20
C ASP A 145 -0.51 18.06 35.73
N TYR A 146 0.50 18.46 34.95
CA TYR A 146 1.91 18.18 35.23
C TYR A 146 2.53 19.11 36.29
N GLN A 147 1.89 20.23 36.63
CA GLN A 147 2.40 21.21 37.59
C GLN A 147 1.95 20.95 39.04
N THR A 148 1.47 19.75 39.34
CA THR A 148 0.99 19.37 40.69
C THR A 148 1.74 18.17 41.24
N MET A 149 1.35 16.97 40.80
CA MET A 149 1.96 15.69 41.13
C MET A 149 2.33 14.99 39.84
N ARG A 150 3.53 14.40 39.79
CA ARG A 150 4.03 13.62 38.65
C ARG A 150 3.04 12.54 38.21
N ALA A 151 2.39 11.86 39.16
CA ALA A 151 1.42 10.81 38.88
C ALA A 151 0.16 11.30 38.15
N ASN A 152 -0.16 12.59 38.23
CA ASN A 152 -1.31 13.20 37.56
C ASN A 152 -0.97 13.68 36.15
N ALA A 153 0.31 13.94 35.88
CA ALA A 153 0.76 14.45 34.60
C ALA A 153 0.38 13.53 33.43
N ARG A 154 -0.15 14.12 32.36
CA ARG A 154 -0.49 13.40 31.12
C ARG A 154 0.17 14.05 29.91
N ILE A 155 0.65 13.20 29.00
CA ILE A 155 1.07 13.54 27.64
C ILE A 155 -0.05 13.08 26.71
N ASN A 156 -0.73 14.03 26.08
CA ASN A 156 -1.85 13.76 25.18
C ASN A 156 -1.37 13.65 23.74
N LEU A 157 -1.98 12.74 22.99
CA LEU A 157 -1.81 12.67 21.54
C LEU A 157 -2.34 13.98 20.91
N PRO A 158 -1.61 14.59 19.97
CA PRO A 158 -2.07 15.81 19.32
C PRO A 158 -3.32 15.55 18.47
N GLY A 159 -4.13 16.60 18.28
CA GLY A 159 -5.28 16.59 17.38
C GLY A 159 -4.93 16.71 15.88
N SER A 160 -3.65 16.73 15.52
CA SER A 160 -3.18 16.76 14.13
C SER A 160 -2.06 15.75 13.90
N GLU A 161 -1.84 15.34 12.64
CA GLU A 161 -0.82 14.36 12.28
C GLU A 161 0.61 14.79 12.69
N PHE A 162 1.43 13.82 13.11
CA PHE A 162 2.86 14.05 13.33
C PHE A 162 3.60 14.21 12.00
N SER A 163 4.51 15.18 11.96
CA SER A 163 5.51 15.34 10.91
C SER A 163 6.87 14.82 11.40
N ASP A 164 7.86 14.75 10.50
CA ASP A 164 9.23 14.39 10.87
C ASP A 164 9.91 15.40 11.82
N THR A 165 9.32 16.58 12.02
CA THR A 165 9.83 17.63 12.93
C THR A 165 8.94 17.88 14.14
N SER A 166 7.91 17.06 14.36
CA SER A 166 7.01 17.20 15.50
C SER A 166 6.85 15.94 16.34
N GLU A 167 7.53 14.83 16.03
CA GLU A 167 7.51 13.64 16.90
C GLU A 167 7.96 13.97 18.32
N PHE A 168 7.29 13.42 19.34
CA PHE A 168 7.66 13.66 20.74
C PHE A 168 8.93 12.93 21.15
N TYR A 169 9.74 13.62 21.96
CA TYR A 169 10.94 13.07 22.59
C TYR A 169 10.88 13.26 24.11
N PHE A 170 11.50 12.34 24.82
CA PHE A 170 11.41 12.23 26.27
C PHE A 170 12.76 11.83 26.86
N ALA A 171 13.07 12.34 28.04
CA ALA A 171 14.11 11.78 28.91
C ALA A 171 13.70 11.93 30.36
N ASN A 172 14.12 10.99 31.19
CA ASN A 172 13.87 11.00 32.63
C ASN A 172 15.17 10.71 33.37
N VAL A 173 15.61 11.62 34.23
CA VAL A 173 16.88 11.51 34.97
C VAL A 173 16.68 11.83 36.43
N SER A 174 17.19 10.97 37.30
CA SER A 174 17.25 11.22 38.74
C SER A 174 18.59 11.86 39.10
N PHE A 175 18.57 12.80 40.04
CA PHE A 175 19.75 13.54 40.47
C PHE A 175 19.61 14.01 41.92
N SER A 176 20.72 14.40 42.52
CA SER A 176 20.76 14.89 43.89
C SER A 176 21.97 15.79 44.13
N ASN A 177 22.11 16.31 45.34
CA ASN A 177 23.30 17.08 45.74
C ASN A 177 24.60 16.24 45.77
N THR A 178 24.54 14.91 45.76
CA THR A 178 25.73 14.03 45.63
C THR A 178 25.94 13.52 44.20
N THR A 179 24.92 13.64 43.35
CA THR A 179 24.92 13.22 41.94
C THR A 179 24.36 14.33 41.06
N SER A 180 25.03 15.48 41.06
CA SER A 180 24.50 16.73 40.48
C SER A 180 24.76 16.91 38.99
N GLN A 181 25.37 15.94 38.31
CA GLN A 181 25.72 16.04 36.89
C GLN A 181 25.11 14.90 36.06
N PRO A 182 23.77 14.76 36.03
CA PRO A 182 23.11 13.73 35.24
C PRO A 182 23.35 13.95 33.74
N SER A 183 23.53 12.84 33.02
CA SER A 183 23.56 12.85 31.55
C SER A 183 22.16 12.64 30.97
N VAL A 184 21.78 13.43 29.97
CA VAL A 184 20.45 13.42 29.36
C VAL A 184 20.52 12.91 27.93
N LEU A 185 19.68 11.91 27.62
CA LEU A 185 19.48 11.40 26.26
C LEU A 185 18.00 11.50 25.90
N LEU A 186 17.65 12.42 25.01
CA LEU A 186 16.30 12.52 24.46
C LEU A 186 16.05 11.34 23.52
N GLN A 187 15.04 10.55 23.82
CA GLN A 187 14.59 9.44 22.99
C GLN A 187 13.19 9.72 22.49
N ARG A 188 12.94 9.44 21.21
CA ARG A 188 11.61 9.55 20.64
C ARG A 188 10.68 8.56 21.32
N ILE A 189 9.47 9.00 21.66
CA ILE A 189 8.43 8.14 22.27
C ILE A 189 7.28 7.81 21.32
N ILE A 190 7.31 8.39 20.12
CA ILE A 190 6.36 8.11 19.05
C ILE A 190 6.81 6.88 18.25
N THR A 191 5.87 5.97 18.02
CA THR A 191 6.01 4.82 17.13
C THR A 191 5.25 5.07 15.83
N MET A 192 5.62 4.36 14.78
CA MET A 192 4.99 4.50 13.46
C MET A 192 4.62 3.15 12.87
N LEU A 193 3.38 3.04 12.38
CA LEU A 193 2.92 1.96 11.52
C LEU A 193 2.69 2.51 10.12
N ASN A 194 3.55 2.12 9.18
CA ASN A 194 3.39 2.34 7.75
C ASN A 194 2.49 1.24 7.17
N LEU A 195 1.32 1.64 6.69
CA LEU A 195 0.44 0.77 5.90
C LEU A 195 0.57 1.12 4.44
N ARG A 196 0.92 0.12 3.64
CA ARG A 196 1.11 0.26 2.19
C ARG A 196 0.18 -0.66 1.44
N ARG A 197 -0.47 -0.17 0.38
CA ARG A 197 -1.17 -1.02 -0.59
C ARG A 197 -0.21 -1.35 -1.74
N VAL A 198 0.04 -2.64 -1.97
CA VAL A 198 0.89 -3.08 -3.08
C VAL A 198 0.21 -2.79 -4.41
N PHE A 199 0.97 -2.25 -5.36
CA PHE A 199 0.46 -1.98 -6.71
C PHE A 199 0.00 -3.28 -7.39
N VAL A 200 -1.20 -3.23 -7.99
CA VAL A 200 -1.75 -4.33 -8.78
C VAL A 200 -1.64 -4.00 -10.26
N ASP A 201 -0.82 -4.79 -10.96
CA ASP A 201 -0.70 -4.72 -12.41
C ASP A 201 -2.03 -5.09 -13.09
N SER A 202 -2.54 -4.18 -13.93
CA SER A 202 -3.87 -4.32 -14.53
C SER A 202 -3.91 -5.42 -15.59
N GLN A 203 -2.80 -5.69 -16.27
CA GLN A 203 -2.73 -6.77 -17.26
C GLN A 203 -2.80 -8.13 -16.58
N THR A 204 -2.04 -8.31 -15.50
CA THR A 204 -2.06 -9.51 -14.68
C THR A 204 -3.44 -9.75 -14.09
N ALA A 205 -4.09 -8.71 -13.57
CA ALA A 205 -5.44 -8.80 -13.04
C ALA A 205 -6.47 -9.16 -14.11
N LEU A 206 -6.42 -8.54 -15.29
CA LEU A 206 -7.32 -8.84 -16.41
C LEU A 206 -7.18 -10.29 -16.89
N ASN A 207 -5.94 -10.77 -16.99
CA ASN A 207 -5.65 -12.17 -17.35
C ASN A 207 -6.23 -13.12 -16.30
N SER A 208 -6.04 -12.82 -15.01
CA SER A 208 -6.58 -13.62 -13.91
C SER A 208 -8.11 -13.65 -13.93
N LEU A 209 -8.76 -12.50 -14.07
CA LEU A 209 -10.23 -12.40 -14.16
C LEU A 209 -10.78 -13.20 -15.34
N SER A 210 -10.21 -13.01 -16.53
CA SER A 210 -10.63 -13.71 -17.75
C SER A 210 -10.48 -15.22 -17.59
N ASN A 211 -9.33 -15.68 -17.07
CA ASN A 211 -9.09 -17.09 -16.80
C ASN A 211 -10.07 -17.66 -15.77
N ASN A 212 -10.33 -16.93 -14.68
CA ASN A 212 -11.30 -17.36 -13.67
C ASN A 212 -12.71 -17.50 -14.27
N ILE A 213 -13.15 -16.56 -15.11
CA ILE A 213 -14.44 -16.63 -15.79
C ILE A 213 -14.54 -17.87 -16.69
N VAL A 214 -13.56 -18.07 -17.57
CA VAL A 214 -13.65 -19.16 -18.57
C VAL A 214 -13.50 -20.54 -17.97
N THR A 215 -12.74 -20.67 -16.87
CA THR A 215 -12.55 -21.94 -16.17
C THR A 215 -13.73 -22.29 -15.28
N GLN A 216 -14.25 -21.33 -14.49
CA GLN A 216 -15.39 -21.57 -13.59
C GLN A 216 -16.68 -21.93 -14.35
N ILE A 217 -16.90 -21.31 -15.51
CA ILE A 217 -18.05 -21.62 -16.36
C ILE A 217 -17.80 -22.87 -17.22
N GLY A 218 -16.53 -23.19 -17.50
CA GLY A 218 -16.16 -24.32 -18.36
C GLY A 218 -16.46 -24.07 -19.85
N TYR A 219 -16.28 -22.84 -20.33
CA TYR A 219 -16.63 -22.47 -21.72
C TYR A 219 -15.95 -23.34 -22.77
N LYS A 220 -14.74 -23.84 -22.52
CA LYS A 220 -14.06 -24.74 -23.46
C LYS A 220 -14.88 -26.01 -23.71
N ASN A 221 -15.52 -26.57 -22.68
CA ASN A 221 -16.38 -27.74 -22.82
C ASN A 221 -17.70 -27.38 -23.52
N ILE A 222 -18.32 -26.24 -23.15
CA ILE A 222 -19.54 -25.75 -23.81
C ILE A 222 -19.33 -25.58 -25.32
N ILE A 223 -18.22 -24.93 -25.71
CA ILE A 223 -17.84 -24.74 -27.11
C ILE A 223 -17.62 -26.09 -27.77
N LYS A 224 -16.82 -26.98 -27.15
CA LYS A 224 -16.52 -28.30 -27.71
C LYS A 224 -17.79 -29.12 -27.98
N THR A 225 -18.69 -29.20 -27.00
CA THR A 225 -19.96 -29.93 -27.13
C THR A 225 -20.82 -29.34 -28.24
N THR A 226 -20.88 -28.00 -28.35
CA THR A 226 -21.64 -27.35 -29.42
C THR A 226 -21.03 -27.64 -30.79
N VAL A 227 -19.70 -27.52 -30.94
CA VAL A 227 -18.98 -27.86 -32.17
C VAL A 227 -19.23 -29.32 -32.57
N GLN A 228 -19.17 -30.25 -31.62
CA GLN A 228 -19.47 -31.67 -31.87
C GLN A 228 -20.91 -31.90 -32.36
N GLY A 229 -21.87 -31.09 -31.91
CA GLY A 229 -23.27 -31.16 -32.35
C GLY A 229 -23.50 -30.58 -33.75
N VAL A 230 -22.84 -29.47 -34.10
CA VAL A 230 -23.13 -28.72 -35.35
C VAL A 230 -22.22 -29.11 -36.52
N LEU A 231 -20.94 -29.42 -36.26
CA LEU A 231 -19.94 -29.64 -37.30
C LEU A 231 -20.26 -30.82 -38.24
N PRO A 232 -20.79 -31.97 -37.78
CA PRO A 232 -21.12 -33.08 -38.67
C PRO A 232 -22.14 -32.71 -39.76
N GLY A 233 -23.18 -31.94 -39.41
CA GLY A 233 -24.19 -31.50 -40.37
C GLY A 233 -23.65 -30.52 -41.42
N LEU A 234 -22.79 -29.59 -40.98
CA LEU A 234 -22.11 -28.64 -41.87
C LEU A 234 -21.16 -29.35 -42.84
N LEU A 235 -20.37 -30.30 -42.33
CA LEU A 235 -19.46 -31.10 -43.15
C LEU A 235 -20.21 -32.02 -44.12
N LYS A 236 -21.27 -32.68 -43.67
CA LYS A 236 -22.10 -33.53 -44.54
C LYS A 236 -22.66 -32.74 -45.71
N THR A 237 -23.14 -31.53 -45.47
CA THR A 237 -23.66 -30.64 -46.53
C THR A 237 -22.56 -30.22 -47.51
N ALA A 238 -21.36 -29.88 -47.01
CA ALA A 238 -20.25 -29.43 -47.86
C ALA A 238 -19.55 -30.57 -48.63
N MET A 239 -19.57 -31.78 -48.07
CA MET A 239 -18.94 -32.98 -48.65
C MET A 239 -19.90 -33.81 -49.51
N ASP A 240 -21.19 -33.51 -49.52
CA ASP A 240 -22.14 -34.20 -50.40
C ASP A 240 -21.93 -33.77 -51.86
N LEU A 241 -21.36 -34.67 -52.66
CA LEU A 241 -21.09 -34.48 -54.08
C LEU A 241 -22.20 -35.08 -54.96
N GLY A 242 -23.33 -35.50 -54.37
CA GLY A 242 -24.41 -36.20 -55.04
C GLY A 242 -24.14 -37.69 -55.26
N ALA A 243 -25.15 -38.40 -55.81
CA ALA A 243 -25.17 -39.86 -55.87
C ALA A 243 -23.94 -40.50 -56.54
N LEU A 244 -23.46 -39.92 -57.65
CA LEU A 244 -22.28 -40.42 -58.36
C LEU A 244 -20.97 -39.90 -57.76
N GLY A 245 -20.96 -38.68 -57.22
CA GLY A 245 -19.77 -38.07 -56.63
C GLY A 245 -19.37 -38.70 -55.30
N ASN A 246 -20.35 -39.16 -54.50
CA ASN A 246 -20.10 -39.76 -53.19
C ASN A 246 -19.43 -41.14 -53.25
N ALA A 247 -19.29 -41.75 -54.44
CA ALA A 247 -18.57 -43.01 -54.63
C ALA A 247 -17.10 -42.92 -54.19
N VAL A 248 -16.51 -41.72 -54.23
CA VAL A 248 -15.14 -41.48 -53.75
C VAL A 248 -14.95 -41.80 -52.27
N TYR A 249 -16.01 -41.74 -51.45
CA TYR A 249 -15.97 -42.03 -50.02
C TYR A 249 -16.14 -43.52 -49.69
N ALA A 250 -16.38 -44.38 -50.69
CA ALA A 250 -16.56 -45.82 -50.46
C ALA A 250 -15.35 -46.46 -49.76
N VAL A 251 -14.14 -45.95 -50.01
CA VAL A 251 -12.88 -46.42 -49.41
C VAL A 251 -12.84 -46.29 -47.88
N VAL A 252 -13.65 -45.40 -47.30
CA VAL A 252 -13.79 -45.24 -45.86
C VAL A 252 -15.15 -45.69 -45.32
N GLY A 253 -15.98 -46.35 -46.13
CA GLY A 253 -17.31 -46.82 -45.71
C GLY A 253 -18.45 -45.84 -46.00
N GLY A 254 -18.25 -44.86 -46.88
CA GLY A 254 -19.28 -43.92 -47.35
C GLY A 254 -19.19 -42.52 -46.73
N LEU A 255 -20.10 -41.63 -47.13
CA LEU A 255 -20.09 -40.21 -46.75
C LEU A 255 -20.14 -40.01 -45.23
N ASP A 256 -21.00 -40.74 -44.51
CA ASP A 256 -21.12 -40.58 -43.06
C ASP A 256 -19.84 -40.98 -42.31
N ALA A 257 -19.17 -42.05 -42.76
CA ALA A 257 -17.89 -42.46 -42.21
C ALA A 257 -16.77 -41.46 -42.54
N ALA A 258 -16.76 -40.90 -43.76
CA ALA A 258 -15.85 -39.83 -44.15
C ALA A 258 -16.04 -38.57 -43.30
N VAL A 259 -17.29 -38.14 -43.09
CA VAL A 259 -17.63 -36.99 -42.22
C VAL A 259 -17.15 -37.24 -40.80
N ASN A 260 -17.37 -38.43 -40.23
CA ASN A 260 -16.93 -38.75 -38.87
C ASN A 260 -15.39 -38.67 -38.71
N LEU A 261 -14.63 -39.11 -39.73
CA LEU A 261 -13.17 -38.98 -39.73
C LEU A 261 -12.73 -37.50 -39.76
N VAL A 262 -13.37 -36.68 -40.58
CA VAL A 262 -13.08 -35.23 -40.66
C VAL A 262 -13.48 -34.51 -39.36
N VAL A 263 -14.63 -34.83 -38.79
CA VAL A 263 -15.07 -34.32 -37.47
C VAL A 263 -14.03 -34.68 -36.41
N GLY A 264 -13.55 -35.93 -36.39
CA GLY A 264 -12.56 -36.41 -35.43
C GLY A 264 -11.28 -35.59 -35.40
N VAL A 265 -10.82 -35.08 -36.55
CA VAL A 265 -9.60 -34.25 -36.63
C VAL A 265 -9.86 -32.75 -36.50
N LEU A 266 -11.08 -32.27 -36.79
CA LEU A 266 -11.40 -30.83 -36.79
C LEU A 266 -12.04 -30.31 -35.50
N VAL A 267 -12.69 -31.14 -34.70
CA VAL A 267 -13.36 -30.69 -33.46
C VAL A 267 -12.41 -29.92 -32.54
N GLN A 268 -11.20 -30.44 -32.31
CA GLN A 268 -10.25 -29.82 -31.39
C GLN A 268 -9.70 -28.49 -31.95
N PRO A 269 -9.16 -28.42 -33.18
CA PRO A 269 -8.71 -27.15 -33.78
C PRO A 269 -9.80 -26.07 -33.84
N VAL A 270 -11.03 -26.44 -34.20
CA VAL A 270 -12.17 -25.50 -34.25
C VAL A 270 -12.53 -25.01 -32.85
N THR A 271 -12.56 -25.92 -31.86
CA THR A 271 -12.79 -25.56 -30.45
C THR A 271 -11.74 -24.57 -29.96
N ASP A 272 -10.46 -24.82 -30.22
CA ASP A 272 -9.38 -23.95 -29.76
C ASP A 272 -9.42 -22.56 -30.45
N ALA A 273 -9.76 -22.51 -31.74
CA ALA A 273 -9.94 -21.23 -32.45
C ALA A 273 -11.10 -20.41 -31.89
N LEU A 274 -12.26 -21.04 -31.65
CA LEU A 274 -13.42 -20.38 -31.04
C LEU A 274 -13.15 -19.97 -29.59
N TYR A 275 -12.42 -20.79 -28.83
CA TYR A 275 -12.03 -20.46 -27.47
C TYR A 275 -11.08 -19.25 -27.41
N ASN A 276 -10.14 -19.14 -28.35
CA ASN A 276 -9.28 -17.95 -28.45
C ASN A 276 -10.08 -16.69 -28.82
N GLN A 277 -11.06 -16.83 -29.71
CA GLN A 277 -11.99 -15.74 -30.03
C GLN A 277 -12.81 -15.32 -28.79
N LEU A 278 -13.27 -16.28 -27.99
CA LEU A 278 -13.96 -16.00 -26.72
C LEU A 278 -13.08 -15.18 -25.78
N LEU A 279 -11.82 -15.57 -25.58
CA LEU A 279 -10.92 -14.82 -24.68
C LEU A 279 -10.80 -13.36 -25.10
N GLN A 280 -10.66 -13.08 -26.40
CA GLN A 280 -10.59 -11.71 -26.91
C GLN A 280 -11.91 -10.95 -26.72
N GLN A 281 -13.04 -11.57 -27.05
CA GLN A 281 -14.36 -10.93 -26.91
C GLN A 281 -14.73 -10.70 -25.44
N LEU A 282 -14.33 -11.61 -24.55
CA LEU A 282 -14.52 -11.45 -23.11
C LEU A 282 -13.78 -10.21 -22.59
N VAL A 283 -12.52 -10.01 -23.01
CA VAL A 283 -11.76 -8.80 -22.63
C VAL A 283 -12.47 -7.53 -23.13
N ASN A 284 -13.00 -7.53 -24.35
CA ASN A 284 -13.73 -6.40 -24.90
C ASN A 284 -15.02 -6.12 -24.12
N GLU A 285 -15.79 -7.15 -23.76
CA GLU A 285 -17.03 -6.97 -22.97
C GLU A 285 -16.74 -6.53 -21.53
N ILE A 286 -15.64 -6.98 -20.92
CA ILE A 286 -15.16 -6.43 -19.65
C ILE A 286 -14.86 -4.93 -19.81
N GLY A 287 -14.12 -4.55 -20.85
CA GLY A 287 -13.83 -3.14 -21.15
C GLY A 287 -15.10 -2.31 -21.35
N ARG A 288 -16.05 -2.83 -22.14
CA ARG A 288 -17.33 -2.18 -22.42
C ARG A 288 -18.14 -1.97 -21.15
N THR A 289 -18.21 -2.98 -20.30
CA THR A 289 -19.02 -2.95 -19.07
C THR A 289 -18.41 -2.03 -18.01
N LEU A 290 -17.09 -2.04 -17.86
CA LEU A 290 -16.42 -1.28 -16.80
C LEU A 290 -16.08 0.17 -17.18
N SER A 291 -15.91 0.47 -18.47
CA SER A 291 -15.46 1.79 -18.96
C SER A 291 -16.30 2.40 -20.07
N GLY A 292 -17.21 1.65 -20.68
CA GLY A 292 -17.88 2.05 -21.92
C GLY A 292 -17.02 1.88 -23.19
N ASN A 293 -15.75 1.45 -23.06
CA ASN A 293 -14.83 1.26 -24.18
C ASN A 293 -14.52 -0.23 -24.39
N ALA A 294 -14.99 -0.80 -25.49
CA ALA A 294 -14.88 -2.23 -25.82
C ALA A 294 -13.49 -2.62 -26.37
N THR A 295 -12.43 -2.24 -25.65
CA THR A 295 -11.03 -2.54 -25.98
C THR A 295 -10.29 -3.05 -24.75
N GLN A 296 -9.14 -3.69 -24.99
CA GLN A 296 -8.21 -4.05 -23.92
C GLN A 296 -7.79 -2.82 -23.11
N ASP A 297 -7.48 -1.69 -23.76
CA ASP A 297 -7.11 -0.45 -23.07
C ASP A 297 -8.23 0.07 -22.16
N GLY A 298 -9.49 -0.02 -22.60
CA GLY A 298 -10.65 0.30 -21.77
C GLY A 298 -10.74 -0.57 -20.51
N ALA A 299 -10.54 -1.89 -20.68
CA ALA A 299 -10.52 -2.84 -19.56
C ALA A 299 -9.36 -2.57 -18.59
N LEU A 300 -8.14 -2.35 -19.12
CA LEU A 300 -6.95 -2.08 -18.33
C LEU A 300 -7.09 -0.77 -17.54
N GLY A 301 -7.60 0.30 -18.16
CA GLY A 301 -7.82 1.59 -17.49
C GLY A 301 -8.83 1.49 -16.35
N ALA A 302 -9.95 0.81 -16.57
CA ALA A 302 -10.98 0.65 -15.53
C ALA A 302 -10.51 -0.22 -14.36
N LEU A 303 -9.90 -1.37 -14.65
CA LEU A 303 -9.32 -2.23 -13.63
C LEU A 303 -8.18 -1.53 -12.89
N GLY A 304 -7.33 -0.77 -13.58
CA GLY A 304 -6.28 0.02 -12.95
C GLY A 304 -6.81 0.98 -11.90
N ASN A 305 -7.88 1.71 -12.22
CA ASN A 305 -8.52 2.64 -11.30
C ASN A 305 -9.23 1.94 -10.13
N LEU A 306 -9.90 0.82 -10.39
CA LEU A 306 -10.61 0.04 -9.37
C LEU A 306 -9.64 -0.66 -8.39
N LEU A 307 -8.55 -1.21 -8.92
CA LEU A 307 -7.59 -2.04 -8.18
C LEU A 307 -6.49 -1.20 -7.52
N ASN A 308 -6.32 0.07 -7.89
CA ASN A 308 -5.31 0.95 -7.31
C ASN A 308 -5.91 2.28 -6.80
N PRO A 309 -6.92 2.25 -5.92
CA PRO A 309 -7.64 3.43 -5.43
C PRO A 309 -6.78 4.38 -4.56
N TRP A 310 -5.59 3.97 -4.13
CA TRP A 310 -4.65 4.86 -3.41
C TRP A 310 -3.81 5.70 -4.39
N ARG A 311 -3.92 5.47 -5.70
CA ARG A 311 -3.13 6.16 -6.72
C ARG A 311 -3.80 7.42 -7.25
N GLY A 312 -2.97 8.27 -7.86
CA GLY A 312 -3.39 9.45 -8.61
C GLY A 312 -3.67 10.69 -7.75
N SER A 313 -3.92 11.82 -8.41
CA SER A 313 -4.41 13.06 -7.79
C SER A 313 -5.74 12.87 -7.07
N ASP A 314 -6.49 11.85 -7.47
CA ASP A 314 -7.84 11.60 -7.00
C ASP A 314 -7.85 10.93 -5.62
N ALA A 315 -6.74 10.40 -5.12
CA ALA A 315 -6.65 9.92 -3.74
C ALA A 315 -6.14 11.05 -2.83
N ALA A 316 -7.09 11.80 -2.24
CA ALA A 316 -6.78 13.01 -1.48
C ALA A 316 -6.29 12.71 -0.05
N TYR A 317 -7.05 11.91 0.69
CA TYR A 317 -6.71 11.47 2.05
C TYR A 317 -7.37 10.13 2.38
N ALA A 318 -6.87 9.47 3.41
CA ALA A 318 -7.45 8.25 3.97
C ALA A 318 -8.22 8.57 5.26
N LEU A 319 -9.33 7.87 5.46
CA LEU A 319 -10.04 7.78 6.73
C LEU A 319 -9.80 6.39 7.27
N VAL A 320 -9.07 6.31 8.37
CA VAL A 320 -8.66 5.06 9.00
C VAL A 320 -9.47 4.88 10.27
N THR A 321 -10.25 3.81 10.33
CA THR A 321 -10.97 3.42 11.54
C THR A 321 -10.03 2.62 12.43
N ILE A 322 -9.72 3.12 13.62
CA ILE A 322 -8.86 2.46 14.60
C ILE A 322 -9.65 2.25 15.90
N ASN A 323 -9.58 1.03 16.43
CA ASN A 323 -10.26 0.67 17.67
C ASN A 323 -9.35 0.85 18.88
N ASN A 324 -9.81 1.56 19.92
CA ASN A 324 -9.07 1.77 21.18
C ASN A 324 -7.65 2.36 20.97
N PHE A 325 -7.52 3.36 20.08
CA PHE A 325 -6.22 3.95 19.77
C PHE A 325 -5.64 4.71 20.98
N PRO A 326 -4.35 4.54 21.35
CA PRO A 326 -3.74 5.26 22.47
C PRO A 326 -3.90 6.77 22.38
N LYS A 327 -4.45 7.38 23.43
CA LYS A 327 -4.78 8.80 23.49
C LYS A 327 -3.89 9.57 24.46
N ALA A 328 -3.52 8.99 25.59
CA ALA A 328 -2.66 9.66 26.57
C ALA A 328 -1.69 8.69 27.26
N MET A 329 -0.54 9.20 27.66
CA MET A 329 0.43 8.49 28.50
C MET A 329 0.76 9.29 29.78
N ASP A 330 1.21 8.59 30.82
CA ASP A 330 1.84 9.23 31.98
C ASP A 330 3.34 9.55 31.72
N LEU A 331 4.00 10.16 32.70
CA LEU A 331 5.44 10.46 32.63
C LEU A 331 6.35 9.25 32.91
N ASP A 332 5.77 8.08 33.12
CA ASP A 332 6.49 6.80 33.18
C ASP A 332 6.29 5.99 31.88
N LEU A 333 5.68 6.63 30.87
CA LEU A 333 5.41 6.10 29.54
C LEU A 333 4.46 4.91 29.54
N ASN A 334 3.48 4.88 30.45
CA ASN A 334 2.36 3.94 30.37
C ASN A 334 1.17 4.61 29.67
N VAL A 335 0.51 3.90 28.76
CA VAL A 335 -0.77 4.36 28.19
C VAL A 335 -1.84 4.34 29.28
N THR A 336 -2.47 5.50 29.50
CA THR A 336 -3.48 5.69 30.56
C THR A 336 -4.89 5.91 30.02
N ASP A 337 -5.02 6.35 28.77
CA ASP A 337 -6.31 6.58 28.11
C ASP A 337 -6.25 6.20 26.63
N THR A 338 -7.40 5.85 26.06
CA THR A 338 -7.56 5.48 24.65
C THR A 338 -8.83 6.12 24.07
N TYR A 339 -8.86 6.32 22.75
CA TYR A 339 -10.09 6.60 22.02
C TYR A 339 -10.98 5.34 22.02
N SER A 340 -11.84 5.22 23.02
CA SER A 340 -12.62 4.00 23.29
C SER A 340 -13.55 3.60 22.15
N GLY A 341 -13.48 2.36 21.68
CA GLY A 341 -14.23 1.89 20.52
C GLY A 341 -13.63 2.35 19.19
N ASN A 342 -14.43 2.25 18.13
CA ASN A 342 -14.01 2.59 16.78
C ASN A 342 -14.05 4.11 16.57
N HIS A 343 -12.88 4.70 16.33
CA HIS A 343 -12.75 6.10 15.95
C HIS A 343 -12.13 6.22 14.55
N ARG A 344 -12.55 7.24 13.80
CA ARG A 344 -12.03 7.53 12.45
C ARG A 344 -11.02 8.66 12.53
N PHE A 345 -9.84 8.41 11.99
CA PHE A 345 -8.74 9.37 11.92
C PHE A 345 -8.44 9.68 10.46
N ARG A 346 -8.22 10.95 10.17
CA ARG A 346 -7.78 11.39 8.85
C ARG A 346 -6.27 11.24 8.74
N TYR A 347 -5.81 10.66 7.64
CA TYR A 347 -4.39 10.57 7.30
C TYR A 347 -4.14 11.04 5.88
N SER A 348 -3.07 11.81 5.74
CA SER A 348 -2.55 12.21 4.45
C SER A 348 -1.77 11.06 3.82
N PHE A 349 -1.85 10.94 2.51
CA PHE A 349 -1.00 9.98 1.80
C PHE A 349 0.42 10.51 1.69
N THR A 350 1.40 9.68 2.02
CA THR A 350 2.81 9.99 1.80
C THR A 350 3.27 9.27 0.54
N PRO A 351 3.91 9.95 -0.43
CA PRO A 351 4.53 9.25 -1.56
C PRO A 351 5.63 8.33 -1.04
N THR A 352 5.67 7.07 -1.47
CA THR A 352 6.81 6.20 -1.15
C THR A 352 8.08 6.74 -1.85
N PRO A 353 9.16 7.05 -1.11
CA PRO A 353 10.39 7.61 -1.68
C PRO A 353 10.92 6.77 -2.85
N GLY A 354 11.27 7.41 -3.96
CA GLY A 354 11.80 6.73 -5.15
C GLY A 354 10.76 6.09 -6.07
N THR A 355 9.45 6.24 -5.78
CA THR A 355 8.37 5.73 -6.65
C THR A 355 7.56 6.87 -7.29
N THR A 356 7.04 6.63 -8.49
CA THR A 356 6.25 7.60 -9.26
C THR A 356 4.78 7.56 -8.88
N ASN A 357 4.36 8.25 -7.81
CA ASN A 357 2.94 8.34 -7.38
C ASN A 357 2.21 6.98 -7.31
N SER A 358 2.96 5.88 -7.27
CA SER A 358 2.47 4.53 -7.55
C SER A 358 2.16 3.74 -6.31
N GLU A 359 2.95 4.00 -5.28
CA GLU A 359 2.81 3.48 -3.95
C GLU A 359 2.62 4.70 -3.06
N LYS A 360 1.40 4.86 -2.54
CA LYS A 360 1.12 5.81 -1.48
C LYS A 360 1.07 5.02 -0.18
N ASP A 361 1.64 5.59 0.86
CA ASP A 361 1.67 5.02 2.19
C ASP A 361 0.75 5.83 3.11
N ILE A 362 0.21 5.16 4.12
CA ILE A 362 -0.44 5.79 5.27
C ILE A 362 0.50 5.60 6.47
N LEU A 363 0.93 6.71 7.07
CA LEU A 363 1.83 6.71 8.22
C LEU A 363 1.05 6.98 9.50
N ILE A 364 0.65 5.93 10.21
CA ILE A 364 -0.02 6.04 11.51
C ILE A 364 1.06 6.24 12.57
N ARG A 365 1.16 7.46 13.11
CA ARG A 365 2.10 7.81 14.18
C ARG A 365 1.35 8.01 15.49
N GLY A 366 1.84 7.44 16.58
CA GLY A 366 1.20 7.56 17.89
C GLY A 366 2.03 6.97 19.03
N PHE A 367 1.43 6.82 20.20
CA PHE A 367 2.05 6.16 21.34
C PHE A 367 2.18 4.65 21.11
N HIS A 368 3.07 3.98 21.84
CA HIS A 368 3.18 2.53 21.81
C HIS A 368 1.90 1.83 22.29
N GLY A 369 1.76 0.53 22.02
CA GLY A 369 0.56 -0.24 22.37
C GLY A 369 0.02 -1.01 21.17
N VAL A 370 -1.30 -1.17 21.08
CA VAL A 370 -1.95 -1.91 19.99
C VAL A 370 -2.58 -0.94 19.01
N PHE A 371 -2.14 -0.97 17.75
CA PHE A 371 -2.79 -0.29 16.64
C PHE A 371 -3.74 -1.27 15.97
N ASN A 372 -5.03 -1.16 16.29
CA ASN A 372 -6.07 -2.05 15.81
C ASN A 372 -6.89 -1.38 14.71
N VAL A 373 -6.31 -1.38 13.51
CA VAL A 373 -6.92 -0.79 12.32
C VAL A 373 -8.00 -1.72 11.81
N ARG A 374 -9.23 -1.21 11.67
CA ARG A 374 -10.40 -1.98 11.26
C ARG A 374 -10.69 -1.82 9.79
N GLU A 375 -10.67 -0.58 9.31
CA GLU A 375 -11.07 -0.23 7.96
C GLU A 375 -10.28 0.97 7.46
N ILE A 376 -10.05 1.02 6.16
CA ILE A 376 -9.45 2.16 5.48
C ILE A 376 -10.35 2.56 4.32
N HIS A 377 -10.78 3.82 4.34
CA HIS A 377 -11.55 4.44 3.27
C HIS A 377 -10.73 5.53 2.61
N VAL A 378 -10.81 5.66 1.29
CA VAL A 378 -10.03 6.66 0.56
C VAL A 378 -10.97 7.69 -0.03
N ALA A 379 -10.77 8.94 0.36
CA ALA A 379 -11.58 10.05 -0.10
C ALA A 379 -11.02 10.60 -1.43
N LYS A 380 -11.93 10.84 -2.37
CA LYS A 380 -11.65 11.56 -3.60
C LYS A 380 -12.07 13.03 -3.50
N PRO A 381 -11.34 13.98 -4.13
CA PRO A 381 -11.74 15.38 -4.17
C PRO A 381 -13.19 15.53 -4.65
N GLY A 382 -14.00 16.31 -3.94
CA GLY A 382 -15.40 16.61 -4.30
C GLY A 382 -16.48 15.71 -3.67
N LEU A 383 -16.13 14.67 -2.91
CA LEU A 383 -17.09 13.81 -2.19
C LEU A 383 -17.11 14.11 -0.67
N ILE A 384 -17.23 15.40 -0.32
CA ILE A 384 -17.46 15.81 1.07
C ILE A 384 -18.95 16.13 1.22
N SER A 385 -19.68 15.27 1.91
CA SER A 385 -20.93 15.65 2.57
C SER A 385 -20.74 15.35 4.04
N GLY A 386 -20.66 16.38 4.88
CA GLY A 386 -20.42 16.25 6.31
C GLY A 386 -19.61 17.42 6.86
N LEU A 387 -20.17 18.09 7.86
CA LEU A 387 -19.50 19.14 8.62
C LEU A 387 -18.29 18.54 9.33
N LEU A 388 -17.08 19.03 9.05
CA LEU A 388 -15.89 18.71 9.83
C LEU A 388 -15.98 19.49 11.14
N ILE A 389 -16.30 18.82 12.24
CA ILE A 389 -16.04 19.34 13.59
C ILE A 389 -14.92 18.47 14.16
N ASP A 390 -13.78 19.09 14.47
CA ASP A 390 -12.71 18.47 15.27
C ASP A 390 -12.01 17.23 14.66
N GLU A 391 -11.88 17.19 13.33
CA GLU A 391 -11.27 16.06 12.57
C GLU A 391 -11.92 14.67 12.77
N VAL A 392 -13.00 14.58 13.56
CA VAL A 392 -13.81 13.37 13.76
C VAL A 392 -15.05 13.48 12.87
N ILE A 393 -15.21 12.53 11.95
CA ILE A 393 -16.39 12.49 11.07
C ILE A 393 -17.49 11.68 11.74
N ASP A 394 -18.60 12.36 12.08
CA ASP A 394 -19.84 11.70 12.49
C ASP A 394 -20.33 10.79 11.35
N GLY A 395 -20.47 9.50 11.66
CA GLY A 395 -20.54 8.41 10.68
C GLY A 395 -21.80 8.39 9.82
N SER A 396 -22.77 9.26 10.07
CA SER A 396 -24.09 9.28 9.44
C SER A 396 -24.21 10.14 8.17
N LEU A 397 -23.21 10.99 7.86
CA LEU A 397 -23.33 12.00 6.80
C LEU A 397 -22.51 11.72 5.52
N LEU A 398 -21.66 10.69 5.51
CA LEU A 398 -20.92 10.31 4.30
C LEU A 398 -21.79 9.42 3.40
N LEU A 399 -21.99 9.86 2.15
CA LEU A 399 -22.50 9.00 1.08
C LEU A 399 -21.57 7.78 0.96
N ASN A 400 -22.08 6.59 1.32
CA ASN A 400 -21.48 5.31 0.97
C ASN A 400 -21.44 5.20 -0.56
N GLY A 401 -20.38 5.70 -1.17
CA GLY A 401 -20.27 5.80 -2.63
C GLY A 401 -18.86 5.96 -3.20
N ALA A 402 -17.86 6.23 -2.36
CA ALA A 402 -16.45 6.04 -2.71
C ALA A 402 -16.01 4.69 -2.12
N LEU A 403 -15.83 3.69 -2.99
CA LEU A 403 -15.37 2.33 -2.70
C LEU A 403 -14.65 2.19 -1.36
N VAL A 404 -15.24 1.40 -0.45
CA VAL A 404 -14.52 0.88 0.72
C VAL A 404 -13.27 0.17 0.21
N ASN A 405 -12.11 0.58 0.71
CA ASN A 405 -10.84 0.25 0.09
C ASN A 405 -10.23 -1.03 0.65
N ILE A 406 -10.25 -1.14 1.99
CA ILE A 406 -9.80 -2.29 2.76
C ILE A 406 -10.71 -2.43 3.98
N THR A 407 -11.41 -3.55 4.09
CA THR A 407 -12.20 -3.95 5.28
C THR A 407 -11.51 -5.00 6.13
N ASP A 408 -10.38 -5.52 5.66
CA ASP A 408 -9.61 -6.52 6.39
C ASP A 408 -8.87 -5.83 7.55
N PRO A 409 -9.17 -6.20 8.81
CA PRO A 409 -8.53 -5.58 9.95
C PRO A 409 -7.07 -6.01 10.07
N ILE A 410 -6.24 -5.14 10.65
CA ILE A 410 -4.88 -5.46 11.07
C ILE A 410 -4.65 -4.98 12.49
N GLN A 411 -4.02 -5.85 13.29
CA GLN A 411 -3.54 -5.51 14.62
C GLN A 411 -2.02 -5.52 14.64
N ALA A 412 -1.44 -4.43 15.11
CA ALA A 412 -0.01 -4.28 15.29
C ALA A 412 0.27 -3.93 16.75
N THR A 413 0.97 -4.80 17.48
CA THR A 413 1.55 -4.43 18.77
C THR A 413 2.88 -3.72 18.50
N VAL A 414 2.89 -2.43 18.76
CA VAL A 414 3.98 -1.52 18.40
C VAL A 414 4.72 -1.05 19.65
N GLU A 415 6.04 -1.20 19.64
CA GLU A 415 6.92 -0.75 20.71
C GLU A 415 7.29 0.73 20.53
N THR A 416 7.65 1.38 21.64
CA THR A 416 8.13 2.77 21.66
C THR A 416 9.36 2.95 20.78
N ASN A 417 9.43 4.06 20.04
CA ASN A 417 10.57 4.44 19.21
C ASN A 417 10.87 3.53 18.00
N TYR A 418 9.97 2.62 17.63
CA TYR A 418 10.17 1.76 16.47
C TYR A 418 9.27 2.14 15.29
N ARG A 419 9.63 1.62 14.12
CA ARG A 419 8.88 1.80 12.87
C ARG A 419 8.49 0.41 12.37
N TYR A 420 7.25 0.27 11.94
CA TYR A 420 6.66 -0.98 11.48
C TYR A 420 6.04 -0.77 10.11
N ARG A 421 6.09 -1.79 9.25
CA ARG A 421 5.44 -1.77 7.94
C ARG A 421 4.58 -3.00 7.74
N SER A 422 3.38 -2.81 7.21
CA SER A 422 2.57 -3.90 6.66
C SER A 422 2.11 -3.56 5.26
N ASP A 423 2.23 -4.55 4.39
CA ASP A 423 1.84 -4.47 2.99
C ASP A 423 0.49 -5.19 2.82
N TYR A 424 -0.50 -4.51 2.26
CA TYR A 424 -1.74 -5.12 1.81
C TYR A 424 -1.55 -5.63 0.38
N SER A 425 -1.59 -6.95 0.24
CA SER A 425 -1.43 -7.62 -1.05
C SER A 425 -2.77 -8.10 -1.57
N PHE A 426 -2.96 -7.91 -2.87
CA PHE A 426 -4.10 -8.47 -3.57
C PHE A 426 -3.90 -9.96 -3.84
N VAL A 427 -4.91 -10.77 -3.53
CA VAL A 427 -4.82 -12.24 -3.60
C VAL A 427 -5.59 -12.79 -4.80
N SER A 428 -6.85 -12.34 -5.03
CA SER A 428 -7.66 -12.88 -6.11
C SER A 428 -8.72 -11.92 -6.65
N LEU A 429 -8.90 -11.93 -7.98
CA LEU A 429 -9.96 -11.20 -8.71
C LEU A 429 -10.90 -12.21 -9.37
N GLY A 430 -12.19 -12.10 -9.09
CA GLY A 430 -13.19 -12.97 -9.68
C GLY A 430 -14.55 -12.30 -9.78
N LEU A 431 -15.58 -13.12 -9.96
CA LEU A 431 -16.97 -12.70 -9.88
C LEU A 431 -17.60 -13.20 -8.58
N LYS A 432 -18.57 -12.47 -8.04
CA LYS A 432 -19.42 -12.94 -6.94
C LYS A 432 -20.35 -14.06 -7.42
N SER A 433 -20.83 -13.95 -8.66
CA SER A 433 -21.62 -14.98 -9.34
C SER A 433 -21.13 -15.21 -10.77
N TYR A 434 -21.06 -16.48 -11.15
CA TYR A 434 -20.72 -16.95 -12.51
C TYR A 434 -21.94 -17.39 -13.31
N THR A 435 -23.16 -17.10 -12.84
CA THR A 435 -24.40 -17.46 -13.53
C THR A 435 -24.49 -16.76 -14.89
N GLN A 436 -24.60 -17.55 -15.95
CA GLN A 436 -24.76 -17.06 -17.31
C GLN A 436 -26.13 -16.39 -17.49
N GLN A 437 -26.14 -15.23 -18.15
CA GLN A 437 -27.36 -14.47 -18.41
C GLN A 437 -28.05 -14.97 -19.68
N THR A 438 -29.38 -15.11 -19.65
CA THR A 438 -30.19 -15.64 -20.77
C THR A 438 -31.08 -14.57 -21.40
N ASP A 439 -30.80 -13.31 -21.12
CA ASP A 439 -31.59 -12.14 -21.52
C ASP A 439 -31.36 -11.67 -22.97
N GLY A 440 -30.53 -12.38 -23.73
CA GLY A 440 -30.15 -12.05 -25.10
C GLY A 440 -29.10 -10.92 -25.21
N ASN A 441 -29.08 -9.98 -24.26
CA ASN A 441 -28.14 -8.84 -24.25
C ASN A 441 -26.70 -9.23 -23.90
N HIS A 442 -26.53 -10.35 -23.19
CA HIS A 442 -25.22 -10.90 -22.79
C HIS A 442 -24.81 -12.12 -23.64
N SER A 443 -25.47 -12.32 -24.78
CA SER A 443 -25.13 -13.39 -25.71
C SER A 443 -24.01 -12.96 -26.66
N LEU A 444 -23.02 -13.82 -26.84
CA LEU A 444 -21.98 -13.67 -27.86
C LEU A 444 -22.09 -14.82 -28.87
N THR A 445 -22.00 -14.51 -30.15
CA THR A 445 -21.85 -15.53 -31.20
C THR A 445 -20.40 -15.60 -31.64
N LEU A 446 -19.72 -16.68 -31.25
CA LEU A 446 -18.37 -17.00 -31.72
C LEU A 446 -18.48 -17.61 -33.12
N SER A 447 -17.55 -17.30 -34.01
CA SER A 447 -17.60 -17.82 -35.39
C SER A 447 -16.22 -17.95 -36.00
N VAL A 448 -15.92 -19.15 -36.51
CA VAL A 448 -14.66 -19.43 -37.20
C VAL A 448 -14.95 -20.04 -38.57
N LYS A 449 -14.31 -19.48 -39.61
CA LYS A 449 -14.27 -20.09 -40.93
C LYS A 449 -13.19 -21.17 -40.93
N LEU A 450 -13.48 -22.38 -41.40
CA LEU A 450 -12.53 -23.49 -41.34
C LEU A 450 -11.22 -23.19 -42.08
N SER A 451 -11.25 -22.38 -43.15
CA SER A 451 -10.05 -21.90 -43.83
C SER A 451 -9.08 -21.11 -42.94
N ASN A 452 -9.54 -20.57 -41.81
CA ASN A 452 -8.73 -19.82 -40.86
C ASN A 452 -8.08 -20.73 -39.81
N ILE A 453 -8.40 -22.02 -39.80
CA ILE A 453 -7.72 -23.01 -38.96
C ILE A 453 -6.30 -23.20 -39.47
N ALA A 454 -5.33 -23.01 -38.58
CA ALA A 454 -3.93 -23.19 -38.90
C ALA A 454 -3.67 -24.60 -39.44
N ASN A 455 -2.99 -24.69 -40.58
CA ASN A 455 -2.66 -25.95 -41.25
C ASN A 455 -3.87 -26.84 -41.58
N LEU A 456 -5.04 -26.27 -41.92
CA LEU A 456 -6.23 -27.05 -42.29
C LEU A 456 -5.91 -28.12 -43.35
N ASN A 457 -5.17 -27.75 -44.41
CA ASN A 457 -4.85 -28.69 -45.50
C ASN A 457 -4.01 -29.88 -45.00
N GLY A 458 -2.98 -29.64 -44.18
CA GLY A 458 -2.18 -30.72 -43.59
C GLY A 458 -2.97 -31.59 -42.64
N ILE A 459 -3.92 -31.02 -41.88
CA ILE A 459 -4.83 -31.79 -41.01
C ILE A 459 -5.72 -32.72 -41.85
N LEU A 460 -6.29 -32.21 -42.95
CA LEU A 460 -7.16 -32.98 -43.84
C LEU A 460 -6.38 -34.05 -44.63
N GLU A 461 -5.17 -33.74 -45.10
CA GLU A 461 -4.28 -34.68 -45.79
C GLU A 461 -3.79 -35.81 -44.89
N GLY A 462 -3.62 -35.52 -43.60
CA GLY A 462 -3.19 -36.49 -42.61
C GLY A 462 -4.23 -37.55 -42.24
N ILE A 463 -5.48 -37.46 -42.71
CA ILE A 463 -6.52 -38.46 -42.41
C ILE A 463 -6.21 -39.75 -43.19
N PRO A 464 -5.98 -40.90 -42.52
CA PRO A 464 -5.70 -42.15 -43.21
C PRO A 464 -6.82 -42.53 -44.19
N LEU A 465 -6.45 -42.99 -45.39
CA LEU A 465 -7.35 -43.41 -46.48
C LEU A 465 -8.22 -42.29 -47.09
N LEU A 466 -8.64 -41.29 -46.31
CA LEU A 466 -9.48 -40.18 -46.76
C LEU A 466 -8.67 -38.99 -47.26
N GLY A 467 -7.49 -38.71 -46.69
CA GLY A 467 -6.66 -37.56 -47.05
C GLY A 467 -6.31 -37.45 -48.54
N PRO A 468 -5.93 -38.55 -49.22
CA PRO A 468 -5.71 -38.56 -50.68
C PRO A 468 -6.99 -38.36 -51.50
N VAL A 469 -8.16 -38.69 -50.94
CA VAL A 469 -9.47 -38.54 -51.58
C VAL A 469 -9.98 -37.10 -51.49
N LEU A 470 -9.63 -36.39 -50.41
CA LEU A 470 -9.94 -34.97 -50.25
C LEU A 470 -9.09 -34.12 -51.20
N ASN A 471 -9.54 -33.99 -52.45
CA ASN A 471 -8.89 -33.16 -53.45
C ASN A 471 -9.02 -31.65 -53.12
N ILE A 472 -8.37 -30.80 -53.91
CA ILE A 472 -8.36 -29.34 -53.72
C ILE A 472 -9.79 -28.77 -53.68
N THR A 473 -10.70 -29.27 -54.50
CA THR A 473 -12.10 -28.81 -54.55
C THR A 473 -12.83 -29.14 -53.24
N ILE A 474 -12.77 -30.38 -52.76
CA ILE A 474 -13.43 -30.80 -51.52
C ILE A 474 -12.83 -30.09 -50.31
N LYS A 475 -11.49 -29.94 -50.27
CA LYS A 475 -10.81 -29.13 -49.25
C LYS A 475 -11.26 -27.67 -49.27
N GLY A 476 -11.46 -27.09 -50.45
CA GLY A 476 -12.00 -25.73 -50.62
C GLY A 476 -13.44 -25.59 -50.11
N LEU A 477 -14.30 -26.60 -50.36
CA LEU A 477 -15.67 -26.64 -49.84
C LEU A 477 -15.69 -26.75 -48.31
N ILE A 478 -14.85 -27.63 -47.73
CA ILE A 478 -14.67 -27.74 -46.27
C ILE A 478 -14.15 -26.42 -45.71
N GLY A 479 -13.12 -25.82 -46.31
CA GLY A 479 -12.56 -24.55 -45.88
C GLY A 479 -13.56 -23.39 -45.89
N ASN A 480 -14.61 -23.45 -46.71
CA ASN A 480 -15.66 -22.43 -46.77
C ASN A 480 -16.71 -22.52 -45.66
N ILE A 481 -16.74 -23.62 -44.90
CA ILE A 481 -17.66 -23.77 -43.76
C ILE A 481 -17.34 -22.71 -42.70
N THR A 482 -18.38 -22.07 -42.17
CA THR A 482 -18.31 -21.25 -40.96
C THR A 482 -19.02 -21.97 -39.83
N VAL A 483 -18.31 -22.21 -38.73
CA VAL A 483 -18.87 -22.80 -37.52
C VAL A 483 -19.18 -21.68 -36.55
N SER A 484 -20.44 -21.56 -36.15
CA SER A 484 -20.91 -20.55 -35.20
C SER A 484 -21.40 -21.20 -33.91
N VAL A 485 -20.98 -20.64 -32.77
CA VAL A 485 -21.34 -21.13 -31.43
C VAL A 485 -21.87 -19.95 -30.61
N PRO A 486 -23.17 -19.95 -30.26
CA PRO A 486 -23.72 -18.99 -29.30
C PRO A 486 -23.28 -19.35 -27.89
N ILE A 487 -22.88 -18.36 -27.12
CA ILE A 487 -22.55 -18.47 -25.70
C ILE A 487 -23.20 -17.32 -24.93
N ASN A 488 -23.38 -17.50 -23.64
CA ASN A 488 -23.94 -16.48 -22.75
C ASN A 488 -22.93 -16.12 -21.68
N LEU A 489 -22.67 -14.83 -21.50
CA LEU A 489 -21.76 -14.30 -20.49
C LEU A 489 -22.43 -14.15 -19.11
N PRO A 490 -21.67 -14.21 -18.01
CA PRO A 490 -22.14 -13.76 -16.70
C PRO A 490 -22.19 -12.22 -16.65
N LEU A 491 -22.71 -11.66 -15.54
CA LEU A 491 -22.62 -10.23 -15.30
C LEU A 491 -21.15 -9.82 -15.08
N LEU A 492 -20.64 -8.88 -15.87
CA LEU A 492 -19.26 -8.40 -15.83
C LEU A 492 -19.10 -7.04 -15.13
N GLY A 493 -20.18 -6.52 -14.55
CA GLY A 493 -20.22 -5.21 -13.89
C GLY A 493 -19.41 -5.18 -12.59
N ALA A 494 -19.01 -3.97 -12.19
CA ALA A 494 -18.24 -3.73 -10.98
C ALA A 494 -18.94 -4.22 -9.70
N ASP A 495 -20.27 -4.25 -9.72
CA ASP A 495 -21.13 -4.78 -8.67
C ASP A 495 -21.01 -6.30 -8.50
N ASN A 496 -20.74 -7.04 -9.58
CA ASN A 496 -20.51 -8.48 -9.56
C ASN A 496 -19.02 -8.85 -9.44
N LEU A 497 -18.09 -7.89 -9.44
CA LEU A 497 -16.68 -8.19 -9.18
C LEU A 497 -16.45 -8.56 -7.71
N SER A 498 -15.63 -9.58 -7.49
CA SER A 498 -15.17 -10.01 -6.17
C SER A 498 -13.67 -9.77 -6.06
N LEU A 499 -13.29 -9.05 -5.00
CA LEU A 499 -11.92 -8.63 -4.72
C LEU A 499 -11.52 -9.18 -3.36
N SER A 500 -10.44 -9.96 -3.28
CA SER A 500 -9.87 -10.39 -2.00
C SER A 500 -8.41 -9.97 -1.85
N GLY A 501 -8.03 -9.54 -0.66
CA GLY A 501 -6.66 -9.23 -0.29
C GLY A 501 -6.39 -9.57 1.17
N SER A 502 -5.17 -9.32 1.61
CA SER A 502 -4.80 -9.52 3.02
C SER A 502 -3.56 -8.71 3.38
N TRP A 503 -3.47 -8.34 4.65
CA TRP A 503 -2.28 -7.74 5.21
C TRP A 503 -1.16 -8.76 5.43
N LYS A 504 0.08 -8.32 5.22
CA LYS A 504 1.25 -9.03 5.72
C LYS A 504 1.30 -8.93 7.24
N THR A 505 1.09 -10.07 7.91
CA THR A 505 1.10 -10.17 9.38
C THR A 505 2.15 -11.18 9.87
N PRO A 506 2.86 -10.90 10.98
CA PRO A 506 2.85 -9.63 11.71
C PRO A 506 3.54 -8.50 10.89
N PRO A 507 3.25 -7.22 11.19
CA PRO A 507 4.00 -6.10 10.62
C PRO A 507 5.51 -6.25 10.83
N VAL A 508 6.29 -5.86 9.82
CA VAL A 508 7.76 -5.95 9.84
C VAL A 508 8.34 -4.72 10.52
N LYS A 509 9.10 -4.92 11.59
CA LYS A 509 9.90 -3.89 12.26
C LYS A 509 11.13 -3.54 11.40
N TYR A 510 11.43 -2.26 11.20
CA TYR A 510 12.55 -1.80 10.37
C TYR A 510 13.28 -0.58 10.92
#